data_AF-A0A5D2WEN0-F1
#
_entry.id   AF-A0A5D2WEN0-F1
#
_cell.length_a   1.000
_cell.length_b   1.000
_cell.length_c   1.000
_cell.angle_alpha   90.00
_cell.angle_beta   90.00
_cell.angle_gamma   90.00
#
_symmetry.space_group_name_H-M   'P 1'
#
loop_
_entity.id
_entity.type
_entity.pdbx_description
1 polymer ?
#
loop_
_entity_poly.entity_id
_entity_poly.type
_entity_poly.pdbx_seq_one_letter_code
_entity_poly.pdbx_strand_id
1 'polypeptide(L)'
;MAFSASPHCAPPLHRFALRRSPPPQPPLAFMRCPFFSSSSFRPVYFSPAPTLRIIVSAKSKKPSSGRSADSTSASAIDFLTLCHSLKTTKRKGWINHGIKGPESIADHMYRMALMALIAGDLPGVNRERCIKIAIVHDIAEAIVGDITPSCGVPKEEKSRREQAALTEMCKILGGGMRAEEIQELWVEYENNASLEANLVKDFDKVELILQALEYELEHGKVLNEFFLSTEGKFQTKIGKSWAREINSRRNSILVEKRKGPK
;
A
#
# COMPACT_ATOMS: atom_id res chain seq x y z
N MET A 1 3.58 58.91 51.38
CA MET A 1 2.20 58.36 51.37
C MET A 1 2.30 56.86 51.09
N ALA A 2 1.60 56.08 51.90
CA ALA A 2 1.72 54.62 52.02
C ALA A 2 0.77 53.85 51.08
N PHE A 3 0.83 52.51 51.21
CA PHE A 3 0.09 51.39 50.61
C PHE A 3 0.74 50.80 49.33
N SER A 4 1.40 49.62 49.36
CA SER A 4 1.03 48.24 49.77
C SER A 4 0.19 47.49 48.72
N ALA A 5 0.80 46.50 48.05
CA ALA A 5 0.47 45.07 48.21
C ALA A 5 1.28 44.21 47.19
N SER A 6 1.95 43.15 47.69
CA SER A 6 2.46 42.03 46.89
C SER A 6 1.41 40.88 46.86
N PRO A 7 1.73 39.63 46.45
CA PRO A 7 1.63 39.10 45.09
C PRO A 7 0.62 37.94 44.99
N HIS A 8 0.12 37.61 43.80
CA HIS A 8 -0.61 36.35 43.58
C HIS A 8 0.05 35.44 42.55
N CYS A 9 0.53 34.33 43.08
CA CYS A 9 0.99 33.12 42.43
C CYS A 9 -0.22 32.36 41.84
N ALA A 10 -0.10 31.83 40.61
CA ALA A 10 -1.05 30.88 40.04
C ALA A 10 -0.29 29.66 39.48
N PRO A 11 -0.65 28.42 39.85
CA PRO A 11 0.07 27.19 39.50
C PRO A 11 -0.35 26.59 38.14
N PRO A 12 0.43 25.65 37.58
CA PRO A 12 0.12 25.00 36.30
C PRO A 12 -1.02 23.97 36.42
N LEU A 13 -1.85 23.92 35.39
CA LEU A 13 -2.99 23.00 35.26
C LEU A 13 -2.52 21.54 35.13
N HIS A 14 -2.69 20.77 36.21
CA HIS A 14 -2.66 19.32 36.18
C HIS A 14 -3.89 18.76 35.43
N ARG A 15 -3.65 18.09 34.31
CA ARG A 15 -4.69 17.35 33.57
C ARG A 15 -4.96 16.03 34.29
N PHE A 16 -6.09 15.94 35.00
CA PHE A 16 -6.58 14.71 35.61
C PHE A 16 -6.87 13.65 34.53
N ALA A 17 -6.13 12.54 34.55
CA ALA A 17 -6.47 11.32 33.84
C ALA A 17 -7.55 10.56 34.64
N LEU A 18 -8.80 10.66 34.21
CA LEU A 18 -9.86 9.75 34.67
C LEU A 18 -9.65 8.39 33.98
N ARG A 19 -9.05 7.45 34.72
CA ARG A 19 -9.06 6.02 34.39
C ARG A 19 -10.50 5.54 34.37
N ARG A 20 -11.04 5.27 33.18
CA ARG A 20 -12.27 4.48 33.01
C ARG A 20 -11.89 3.00 33.00
N SER A 21 -12.43 2.24 33.94
CA SER A 21 -12.32 0.78 33.98
C SER A 21 -13.05 0.16 32.78
N PRO A 22 -12.54 -0.94 32.19
CA PRO A 22 -13.25 -1.65 31.13
C PRO A 22 -14.49 -2.40 31.68
N PRO A 23 -15.53 -2.61 30.85
CA PRO A 23 -16.73 -3.34 31.26
C PRO A 23 -16.45 -4.84 31.48
N PRO A 24 -17.24 -5.52 32.32
CA PRO A 24 -17.06 -6.94 32.62
C PRO A 24 -17.39 -7.83 31.42
N GLN A 25 -16.54 -8.84 31.19
CA GLN A 25 -16.73 -9.89 30.18
C GLN A 25 -17.77 -10.91 30.67
N PRO A 26 -18.63 -11.46 29.79
CA PRO A 26 -19.57 -12.52 30.16
C PRO A 26 -18.85 -13.89 30.36
N PRO A 27 -19.43 -14.82 31.14
CA PRO A 27 -18.76 -16.05 31.52
C PRO A 27 -18.60 -17.04 30.36
N LEU A 28 -17.44 -17.70 30.33
CA LEU A 28 -17.10 -18.80 29.42
C LEU A 28 -18.05 -20.00 29.65
N ALA A 29 -18.92 -20.25 28.68
CA ALA A 29 -19.67 -21.50 28.62
C ALA A 29 -18.76 -22.63 28.14
N PHE A 30 -18.51 -23.59 29.04
CA PHE A 30 -17.90 -24.88 28.74
C PHE A 30 -18.83 -25.67 27.80
N MET A 31 -18.51 -25.74 26.51
CA MET A 31 -19.20 -26.63 25.57
C MET A 31 -18.42 -27.93 25.47
N ARG A 32 -18.99 -29.00 26.04
CA ARG A 32 -18.52 -30.38 25.94
C ARG A 32 -18.52 -30.81 24.47
N CYS A 33 -17.38 -31.33 23.99
CA CYS A 33 -17.29 -32.08 22.74
C CYS A 33 -17.89 -33.49 22.92
N PRO A 34 -18.74 -33.98 22.01
CA PRO A 34 -18.98 -35.41 21.90
C PRO A 34 -17.96 -36.04 20.93
N PHE A 35 -17.38 -37.14 21.40
CA PHE A 35 -16.70 -38.16 20.59
C PHE A 35 -17.57 -38.58 19.41
N PHE A 36 -17.01 -38.65 18.19
CA PHE A 36 -17.42 -39.65 17.20
C PHE A 36 -16.27 -40.07 16.27
N SER A 37 -16.04 -41.38 16.33
CA SER A 37 -15.50 -42.38 15.41
C SER A 37 -14.98 -42.00 14.01
N SER A 38 -13.92 -42.73 13.65
CA SER A 38 -13.24 -42.89 12.37
C SER A 38 -14.16 -43.17 11.16
N SER A 39 -13.87 -42.54 10.02
CA SER A 39 -13.77 -43.22 8.71
C SER A 39 -13.28 -42.30 7.58
N SER A 40 -12.45 -42.88 6.71
CA SER A 40 -12.21 -42.58 5.30
C SER A 40 -11.57 -41.23 4.91
N PHE A 41 -10.25 -41.27 4.69
CA PHE A 41 -9.53 -40.33 3.82
C PHE A 41 -10.12 -40.30 2.40
N ARG A 42 -10.42 -39.12 1.89
CA ARG A 42 -10.50 -38.82 0.44
C ARG A 42 -9.69 -37.56 0.15
N PRO A 43 -8.92 -37.51 -0.95
CA PRO A 43 -8.13 -36.33 -1.29
C PRO A 43 -9.05 -35.25 -1.85
N VAL A 44 -9.02 -34.07 -1.23
CA VAL A 44 -9.70 -32.87 -1.72
C VAL A 44 -8.84 -32.28 -2.83
N TYR A 45 -9.30 -32.42 -4.07
CA TYR A 45 -8.76 -31.67 -5.20
C TYR A 45 -9.06 -30.18 -5.00
N PHE A 46 -8.01 -29.36 -4.97
CA PHE A 46 -8.11 -27.91 -4.94
C PHE A 46 -8.70 -27.42 -6.27
N SER A 47 -9.95 -26.95 -6.24
CA SER A 47 -10.56 -26.29 -7.39
C SER A 47 -10.05 -24.85 -7.49
N PRO A 48 -9.67 -24.34 -8.68
CA PRO A 48 -9.28 -22.95 -8.83
C PRO A 48 -10.49 -22.03 -8.57
N ALA A 49 -10.23 -20.88 -7.95
CA ALA A 49 -11.24 -19.85 -7.68
C ALA A 49 -11.93 -19.39 -9.00
N PRO A 50 -13.22 -19.05 -8.96
CA PRO A 50 -13.95 -18.67 -10.16
C PRO A 50 -13.41 -17.36 -10.72
N THR A 51 -12.89 -17.40 -11.94
CA THR A 51 -12.54 -16.21 -12.71
C THR A 51 -13.84 -15.45 -12.99
N LEU A 52 -13.94 -14.21 -12.51
CA LEU A 52 -15.08 -13.35 -12.77
C LEU A 52 -15.15 -13.08 -14.28
N ARG A 53 -16.08 -13.74 -14.99
CA ARG A 53 -16.38 -13.40 -16.39
C ARG A 53 -17.19 -12.10 -16.39
N ILE A 54 -16.54 -11.01 -16.78
CA ILE A 54 -17.23 -9.74 -17.03
C ILE A 54 -18.16 -9.93 -18.24
N ILE A 55 -19.47 -9.84 -18.03
CA ILE A 55 -20.45 -9.79 -19.12
C ILE A 55 -20.50 -8.33 -19.59
N VAL A 56 -19.68 -8.01 -20.60
CA VAL A 56 -19.75 -6.70 -21.28
C VAL A 56 -20.95 -6.73 -22.23
N SER A 57 -21.98 -5.92 -21.94
CA SER A 57 -23.12 -5.73 -22.83
C SER A 57 -22.73 -4.81 -23.99
N ALA A 58 -22.33 -5.38 -25.12
CA ALA A 58 -21.99 -4.65 -26.33
C ALA A 58 -23.26 -4.17 -27.05
N LYS A 59 -23.60 -2.87 -26.91
CA LYS A 59 -24.48 -2.17 -27.86
C LYS A 59 -23.64 -1.24 -28.73
N SER A 60 -23.52 -1.60 -30.00
CA SER A 60 -22.88 -0.79 -31.05
C SER A 60 -23.70 0.47 -31.35
N LYS A 61 -23.07 1.65 -31.29
CA LYS A 61 -23.59 2.90 -31.86
C LYS A 61 -22.55 3.51 -32.82
N LYS A 62 -23.03 3.96 -33.98
CA LYS A 62 -22.26 4.64 -35.04
C LYS A 62 -21.59 5.93 -34.53
N PRO A 63 -20.44 6.34 -35.12
CA PRO A 63 -19.72 7.51 -34.65
C PRO A 63 -20.38 8.80 -35.17
N SER A 64 -20.77 9.66 -34.23
CA SER A 64 -21.04 11.08 -34.50
C SER A 64 -19.84 11.90 -34.03
N SER A 65 -19.31 12.71 -34.93
CA SER A 65 -18.17 13.61 -34.75
C SER A 65 -18.28 14.54 -33.53
N GLY A 66 -17.19 14.64 -32.76
CA GLY A 66 -16.82 15.89 -32.08
C GLY A 66 -17.20 16.10 -30.60
N ARG A 67 -17.30 15.06 -29.77
CA ARG A 67 -17.23 15.20 -28.31
C ARG A 67 -16.11 14.32 -27.77
N SER A 68 -15.28 14.86 -26.87
CA SER A 68 -14.39 14.04 -26.04
C SER A 68 -15.24 12.93 -25.44
N ALA A 69 -14.82 11.67 -25.60
CA ALA A 69 -15.50 10.55 -25.00
C ALA A 69 -15.24 10.61 -23.49
N ASP A 70 -16.03 11.42 -22.78
CA ASP A 70 -15.96 11.50 -21.33
C ASP A 70 -16.46 10.18 -20.74
N SER A 71 -15.78 9.68 -19.71
CA SER A 71 -16.17 8.43 -19.03
C SER A 71 -17.62 8.53 -18.57
N THR A 72 -18.45 7.58 -18.99
CA THR A 72 -19.82 7.43 -18.49
C THR A 72 -19.83 6.93 -17.05
N SER A 73 -20.94 7.09 -16.33
CA SER A 73 -21.07 6.50 -14.99
C SER A 73 -20.88 4.98 -15.01
N ALA A 74 -21.34 4.29 -16.08
CA ALA A 74 -21.15 2.85 -16.23
C ALA A 74 -19.66 2.49 -16.34
N SER A 75 -18.92 3.15 -17.25
CA SER A 75 -17.49 2.89 -17.45
C SER A 75 -16.65 3.25 -16.23
N ALA A 76 -17.04 4.29 -15.47
CA ALA A 76 -16.41 4.61 -14.19
C ALA A 76 -16.62 3.49 -13.15
N ILE A 77 -17.84 2.93 -13.04
CA ILE A 77 -18.12 1.83 -12.13
C ILE A 77 -17.42 0.55 -12.57
N ASP A 78 -17.33 0.26 -13.86
CA ASP A 78 -16.59 -0.89 -14.40
C ASP A 78 -15.08 -0.77 -14.08
N PHE A 79 -14.50 0.41 -14.28
CA PHE A 79 -13.11 0.69 -13.90
C PHE A 79 -12.88 0.50 -12.40
N LEU A 80 -13.75 1.05 -11.55
CA LEU A 80 -13.64 0.89 -10.09
C LEU A 80 -13.84 -0.57 -9.65
N THR A 81 -14.71 -1.31 -10.35
CA THR A 81 -14.94 -2.73 -10.11
C THR A 81 -13.69 -3.54 -10.45
N LEU A 82 -13.00 -3.20 -11.54
CA LEU A 82 -11.71 -3.81 -11.89
C LEU A 82 -10.64 -3.50 -10.83
N CYS A 83 -10.56 -2.25 -10.35
CA CYS A 83 -9.64 -1.86 -9.28
C CYS A 83 -9.91 -2.56 -7.93
N HIS A 84 -11.05 -3.26 -7.76
CA HIS A 84 -11.29 -4.08 -6.58
C HIS A 84 -10.18 -5.12 -6.35
N SER A 85 -9.60 -5.67 -7.43
CA SER A 85 -8.51 -6.64 -7.37
C SER A 85 -7.30 -6.14 -6.56
N LEU A 86 -7.06 -4.83 -6.52
CA LEU A 86 -5.95 -4.25 -5.74
C LEU A 86 -6.17 -4.39 -4.23
N LYS A 87 -7.43 -4.48 -3.77
CA LYS A 87 -7.79 -4.67 -2.36
C LYS A 87 -7.62 -6.11 -1.91
N THR A 88 -7.78 -7.06 -2.84
CA THR A 88 -7.78 -8.49 -2.55
C THR A 88 -6.45 -9.16 -2.89
N THR A 89 -5.69 -8.60 -3.82
CA THR A 89 -4.36 -9.08 -4.19
C THR A 89 -3.35 -8.68 -3.12
N LYS A 90 -2.77 -9.70 -2.49
CA LYS A 90 -1.77 -9.54 -1.44
C LYS A 90 -0.37 -9.39 -2.04
N ARG A 91 0.43 -8.51 -1.44
CA ARG A 91 1.83 -8.27 -1.84
C ARG A 91 2.63 -9.57 -1.70
N LYS A 92 3.06 -10.11 -2.83
CA LYS A 92 3.63 -11.45 -3.00
C LYS A 92 4.97 -11.60 -2.28
N GLY A 93 5.75 -10.52 -2.15
CA GLY A 93 6.97 -10.51 -1.36
C GLY A 93 6.74 -11.01 0.08
N TRP A 94 5.67 -10.54 0.73
CA TRP A 94 5.33 -10.94 2.10
C TRP A 94 4.77 -12.36 2.18
N ILE A 95 3.97 -12.76 1.18
CA ILE A 95 3.44 -14.13 1.08
C ILE A 95 4.59 -15.13 1.01
N ASN A 96 5.59 -14.86 0.18
CA ASN A 96 6.78 -15.70 0.01
C ASN A 96 7.58 -15.83 1.32
N HIS A 97 7.47 -14.85 2.22
CA HIS A 97 8.12 -14.85 3.54
C HIS A 97 7.24 -15.45 4.64
N GLY A 98 6.07 -15.99 4.30
CA GLY A 98 5.13 -16.59 5.25
C GLY A 98 4.56 -15.59 6.24
N ILE A 99 4.41 -14.32 5.85
CA ILE A 99 3.65 -13.33 6.62
C ILE A 99 2.18 -13.71 6.58
N LYS A 100 1.53 -13.73 7.76
CA LYS A 100 0.11 -14.07 7.88
C LYS A 100 -0.72 -12.79 7.80
N GLY A 101 -1.71 -12.77 6.93
CA GLY A 101 -2.53 -11.59 6.69
C GLY A 101 -1.75 -10.39 6.16
N PRO A 102 -0.89 -10.55 5.13
CA PRO A 102 -0.11 -9.46 4.60
C PRO A 102 -1.01 -8.37 4.01
N GLU A 103 -0.43 -7.19 3.85
CA GLU A 103 -1.06 -6.05 3.17
C GLU A 103 -1.46 -6.39 1.72
N SER A 104 -2.46 -5.68 1.24
CA SER A 104 -2.83 -5.65 -0.17
C SER A 104 -2.03 -4.60 -0.94
N ILE A 105 -2.07 -4.65 -2.27
CA ILE A 105 -1.46 -3.62 -3.13
C ILE A 105 -2.09 -2.24 -2.85
N ALA A 106 -3.40 -2.21 -2.57
CA ALA A 106 -4.09 -0.97 -2.23
C ALA A 106 -3.60 -0.37 -0.89
N ASP A 107 -3.25 -1.20 0.10
CA ASP A 107 -2.72 -0.73 1.39
C ASP A 107 -1.36 -0.04 1.20
N HIS A 108 -0.47 -0.67 0.41
CA HIS A 108 0.82 -0.14 0.01
C HIS A 108 0.69 1.23 -0.68
N MET A 109 -0.11 1.31 -1.76
CA MET A 109 -0.32 2.57 -2.49
C MET A 109 -0.97 3.66 -1.63
N TYR A 110 -1.87 3.30 -0.72
CA TYR A 110 -2.49 4.25 0.21
C TYR A 110 -1.45 4.90 1.13
N ARG A 111 -0.56 4.11 1.74
CA ARG A 111 0.47 4.64 2.61
C ARG A 111 1.50 5.48 1.84
N MET A 112 1.81 5.11 0.59
CA MET A 112 2.64 5.95 -0.29
C MET A 112 1.97 7.30 -0.60
N ALA A 113 0.66 7.33 -0.86
CA ALA A 113 -0.05 8.58 -1.09
C ALA A 113 -0.02 9.48 0.16
N LEU A 114 -0.15 8.89 1.36
CA LEU A 114 0.03 9.62 2.62
C LEU A 114 1.46 10.15 2.76
N MET A 115 2.47 9.36 2.41
CA MET A 115 3.87 9.79 2.42
C MET A 115 4.10 11.00 1.52
N ALA A 116 3.55 10.99 0.30
CA ALA A 116 3.59 12.14 -0.61
C ALA A 116 2.85 13.37 -0.03
N LEU A 117 1.73 13.16 0.64
CA LEU A 117 0.96 14.23 1.28
C LEU A 117 1.72 14.89 2.44
N ILE A 118 2.36 14.11 3.33
CA ILE A 118 3.02 14.62 4.53
C ILE A 118 4.47 15.05 4.31
N ALA A 119 5.05 14.75 3.14
CA ALA A 119 6.37 15.23 2.79
C ALA A 119 6.38 16.77 2.82
N GLY A 120 7.40 17.36 3.47
CA GLY A 120 7.59 18.80 3.50
C GLY A 120 7.68 19.39 2.10
N ASP A 121 7.49 20.71 1.96
CA ASP A 121 7.57 21.36 0.65
C ASP A 121 8.99 21.19 0.05
N LEU A 122 9.06 20.67 -1.16
CA LEU A 122 10.30 20.44 -1.89
C LEU A 122 10.35 21.36 -3.11
N PRO A 123 11.39 22.20 -3.26
CA PRO A 123 11.51 23.10 -4.41
C PRO A 123 11.43 22.35 -5.74
N GLY A 124 10.54 22.80 -6.62
CA GLY A 124 10.37 22.23 -7.95
C GLY A 124 9.62 20.89 -8.01
N VAL A 125 9.06 20.41 -6.89
CA VAL A 125 8.26 19.18 -6.84
C VAL A 125 6.79 19.52 -6.61
N ASN A 126 5.91 19.02 -7.48
CA ASN A 126 4.47 19.11 -7.32
C ASN A 126 3.94 17.98 -6.43
N ARG A 127 3.48 18.34 -5.22
CA ARG A 127 2.90 17.41 -4.23
C ARG A 127 1.68 16.67 -4.78
N GLU A 128 0.75 17.36 -5.43
CA GLU A 128 -0.47 16.74 -5.96
C GLU A 128 -0.15 15.70 -7.03
N ARG A 129 0.84 16.01 -7.88
CA ARG A 129 1.32 15.05 -8.89
C ARG A 129 1.98 13.83 -8.24
N CYS A 130 2.77 14.00 -7.17
CA CYS A 130 3.32 12.87 -6.42
C CYS A 130 2.22 11.96 -5.84
N ILE A 131 1.16 12.55 -5.28
CA ILE A 131 0.01 11.79 -4.76
C ILE A 131 -0.66 11.01 -5.90
N LYS A 132 -0.90 11.66 -7.05
CA LYS A 132 -1.49 11.02 -8.24
C LYS A 132 -0.64 9.89 -8.79
N ILE A 133 0.69 10.04 -8.83
CA ILE A 133 1.59 8.96 -9.23
C ILE A 133 1.51 7.81 -8.23
N ALA A 134 1.54 8.08 -6.92
CA ALA A 134 1.49 7.05 -5.89
C ALA A 134 0.23 6.17 -5.97
N ILE A 135 -0.94 6.75 -6.28
CA ILE A 135 -2.19 5.99 -6.43
C ILE A 135 -2.31 5.23 -7.77
N VAL A 136 -1.48 5.55 -8.78
CA VAL A 136 -1.56 4.96 -10.13
C VAL A 136 -0.43 3.96 -10.41
N HIS A 137 0.74 4.09 -9.77
CA HIS A 137 1.95 3.39 -10.24
C HIS A 137 1.81 1.86 -10.33
N ASP A 138 1.15 1.21 -9.36
CA ASP A 138 0.88 -0.23 -9.33
C ASP A 138 -0.56 -0.58 -9.79
N ILE A 139 -1.28 0.35 -10.42
CA ILE A 139 -2.69 0.12 -10.80
C ILE A 139 -2.87 -1.04 -11.78
N ALA A 140 -1.88 -1.27 -12.65
CA ALA A 140 -1.87 -2.36 -13.63
C ALA A 140 -1.87 -3.75 -12.96
N GLU A 141 -1.40 -3.85 -11.72
CA GLU A 141 -1.41 -5.09 -10.94
C GLU A 141 -2.82 -5.57 -10.62
N ALA A 142 -3.85 -4.73 -10.81
CA ALA A 142 -5.26 -5.14 -10.78
C ALA A 142 -5.58 -6.26 -11.80
N ILE A 143 -4.82 -6.31 -12.91
CA ILE A 143 -4.94 -7.33 -13.95
C ILE A 143 -3.77 -8.31 -13.89
N VAL A 144 -2.52 -7.82 -13.79
CA VAL A 144 -1.33 -8.69 -13.92
C VAL A 144 -0.93 -9.38 -12.62
N GLY A 145 -1.46 -8.93 -11.48
CA GLY A 145 -1.03 -9.32 -10.14
C GLY A 145 0.36 -8.76 -9.77
N ASP A 146 0.76 -8.94 -8.51
CA ASP A 146 2.08 -8.50 -8.03
C ASP A 146 3.21 -9.40 -8.58
N ILE A 147 3.87 -8.92 -9.64
CA ILE A 147 5.02 -9.58 -10.28
C ILE A 147 6.31 -9.14 -9.57
N THR A 148 6.76 -9.97 -8.64
CA THR A 148 8.02 -9.76 -7.91
C THR A 148 9.23 -10.37 -8.64
N PRO A 149 10.48 -9.98 -8.30
CA PRO A 149 11.70 -10.60 -8.85
C PRO A 149 11.74 -12.13 -8.76
N SER A 150 11.13 -12.70 -7.70
CA SER A 150 11.02 -14.15 -7.51
C SER A 150 10.23 -14.88 -8.60
N CYS A 151 9.44 -14.16 -9.40
CA CYS A 151 8.65 -14.74 -10.48
C CYS A 151 9.49 -15.04 -11.74
N GLY A 152 10.73 -14.57 -11.81
CA GLY A 152 11.63 -14.80 -12.96
C GLY A 152 11.16 -14.15 -14.26
N VAL A 153 10.24 -13.18 -14.19
CA VAL A 153 9.77 -12.42 -15.37
C VAL A 153 10.78 -11.31 -15.67
N PRO A 154 11.37 -11.25 -16.88
CA PRO A 154 12.27 -10.17 -17.27
C PRO A 154 11.60 -8.81 -17.16
N LYS A 155 12.38 -7.75 -16.88
CA LYS A 155 11.85 -6.40 -16.66
C LYS A 155 11.04 -5.90 -17.87
N GLU A 156 11.52 -6.17 -19.07
CA GLU A 156 10.89 -5.76 -20.32
C GLU A 156 9.54 -6.46 -20.51
N GLU A 157 9.45 -7.73 -20.14
CA GLU A 157 8.19 -8.48 -20.23
C GLU A 157 7.21 -8.07 -19.12
N LYS A 158 7.68 -7.76 -17.90
CA LYS A 158 6.85 -7.15 -16.84
C LYS A 158 6.24 -5.84 -17.35
N SER A 159 7.09 -4.93 -17.83
CA SER A 159 6.66 -3.63 -18.34
C SER A 159 5.68 -3.76 -19.51
N ARG A 160 5.93 -4.68 -20.46
CA ARG A 160 5.00 -4.95 -21.57
C ARG A 160 3.63 -5.42 -21.09
N ARG A 161 3.58 -6.33 -20.09
CA ARG A 161 2.32 -6.83 -19.52
C ARG A 161 1.55 -5.72 -18.80
N GLU A 162 2.25 -4.93 -18.00
CA GLU A 162 1.64 -3.83 -17.24
C GLU A 162 1.13 -2.73 -18.16
N GLN A 163 1.89 -2.35 -19.20
CA GLN A 163 1.43 -1.41 -20.22
C GLN A 163 0.19 -1.92 -20.94
N ALA A 164 0.13 -3.21 -21.29
CA ALA A 164 -1.04 -3.82 -21.92
C ALA A 164 -2.26 -3.81 -20.99
N ALA A 165 -2.07 -4.14 -19.71
CA ALA A 165 -3.10 -4.04 -18.69
C ALA A 165 -3.62 -2.61 -18.54
N LEU A 166 -2.72 -1.63 -18.41
CA LEU A 166 -3.09 -0.23 -18.28
C LEU A 166 -3.88 0.28 -19.49
N THR A 167 -3.47 -0.13 -20.69
CA THR A 167 -4.19 0.19 -21.93
C THR A 167 -5.62 -0.35 -21.90
N GLU A 168 -5.82 -1.56 -21.40
CA GLU A 168 -7.16 -2.15 -21.26
C GLU A 168 -7.99 -1.43 -20.18
N MET A 169 -7.39 -1.11 -19.03
CA MET A 169 -8.06 -0.31 -17.99
C MET A 169 -8.53 1.04 -18.53
N CYS A 170 -7.71 1.70 -19.35
CA CYS A 170 -8.03 2.98 -19.98
C CYS A 170 -9.17 2.89 -20.99
N LYS A 171 -9.26 1.78 -21.74
CA LYS A 171 -10.42 1.50 -22.61
C LYS A 171 -11.69 1.28 -21.78
N ILE A 172 -11.60 0.50 -20.70
CA ILE A 172 -12.72 0.24 -19.79
C ILE A 172 -13.24 1.54 -19.18
N LEU A 173 -12.35 2.47 -18.82
CA LEU A 173 -12.72 3.79 -18.31
C LEU A 173 -13.49 4.64 -19.34
N GLY A 174 -13.31 4.37 -20.64
CA GLY A 174 -13.95 5.07 -21.76
C GLY A 174 -13.01 6.01 -22.52
N GLY A 175 -11.70 5.99 -22.24
CA GLY A 175 -10.72 6.86 -22.87
C GLY A 175 -10.78 8.33 -22.40
N GLY A 176 -10.35 9.24 -23.28
CA GLY A 176 -10.32 10.68 -23.05
C GLY A 176 -9.27 11.14 -22.04
N MET A 177 -9.34 12.41 -21.65
CA MET A 177 -8.30 13.09 -20.86
C MET A 177 -7.97 12.39 -19.52
N ARG A 178 -8.95 11.74 -18.89
CA ARG A 178 -8.72 11.01 -17.62
C ARG A 178 -7.90 9.75 -17.82
N ALA A 179 -8.18 9.01 -18.90
CA ALA A 179 -7.42 7.82 -19.26
C ALA A 179 -6.01 8.18 -19.77
N GLU A 180 -5.89 9.32 -20.45
CA GLU A 180 -4.60 9.90 -20.86
C GLU A 180 -3.77 10.28 -19.63
N GLU A 181 -4.35 11.00 -18.65
CA GLU A 181 -3.66 11.36 -17.40
C GLU A 181 -3.15 10.13 -16.64
N ILE A 182 -3.97 9.07 -16.51
CA ILE A 182 -3.54 7.82 -15.86
C ILE A 182 -2.35 7.18 -16.59
N GLN A 183 -2.39 7.13 -17.93
CA GLN A 183 -1.29 6.61 -18.73
C GLN A 183 -0.02 7.45 -18.57
N GLU A 184 -0.15 8.78 -18.62
CA GLU A 184 0.99 9.69 -18.45
C GLU A 184 1.64 9.52 -17.08
N LEU A 185 0.85 9.46 -16.00
CA LEU A 185 1.37 9.26 -14.64
C LEU A 185 2.11 7.92 -14.49
N TRP A 186 1.55 6.85 -15.06
CA TRP A 186 2.18 5.53 -15.01
C TRP A 186 3.50 5.50 -15.81
N VAL A 187 3.49 6.03 -17.04
CA VAL A 187 4.68 6.12 -17.91
C VAL A 187 5.77 6.99 -17.28
N GLU A 188 5.39 8.10 -16.66
CA GLU A 188 6.32 8.99 -15.93
C GLU A 188 7.01 8.26 -14.78
N TYR A 189 6.25 7.50 -14.00
CA TYR A 189 6.79 6.66 -12.92
C TYR A 189 7.71 5.58 -13.46
N GLU A 190 7.27 4.80 -14.45
CA GLU A 190 8.04 3.68 -15.01
C GLU A 190 9.38 4.12 -15.57
N ASN A 191 9.38 5.24 -16.30
CA ASN A 191 10.59 5.82 -16.89
C ASN A 191 11.42 6.66 -15.92
N ASN A 192 10.93 6.87 -14.69
CA ASN A 192 11.62 7.70 -13.68
C ASN A 192 11.92 9.11 -14.24
N ALA A 193 10.96 9.70 -14.96
CA ALA A 193 11.19 10.80 -15.88
C ALA A 193 11.14 12.21 -15.25
N SER A 194 10.71 12.33 -14.00
CA SER A 194 10.49 13.62 -13.31
C SER A 194 11.00 13.60 -11.87
N LEU A 195 11.04 14.77 -11.22
CA LEU A 195 11.39 14.85 -9.80
C LEU A 195 10.33 14.16 -8.93
N GLU A 196 9.07 14.23 -9.34
CA GLU A 196 7.92 13.57 -8.72
C GLU A 196 8.05 12.05 -8.81
N ALA A 197 8.34 11.50 -10.00
CA ALA A 197 8.57 10.06 -10.16
C ALA A 197 9.76 9.55 -9.36
N ASN A 198 10.87 10.30 -9.36
CA ASN A 198 12.04 10.00 -8.53
C ASN A 198 11.68 9.93 -7.05
N LEU A 199 10.89 10.88 -6.56
CA LEU A 199 10.44 10.94 -5.18
C LEU A 199 9.50 9.77 -4.85
N VAL A 200 8.52 9.48 -5.71
CA VAL A 200 7.58 8.39 -5.46
C VAL A 200 8.27 7.01 -5.56
N LYS A 201 9.28 6.84 -6.43
CA LYS A 201 10.15 5.66 -6.44
C LYS A 201 10.92 5.48 -5.14
N ASP A 202 11.32 6.57 -4.49
CA ASP A 202 11.94 6.50 -3.16
C ASP A 202 10.90 6.15 -2.10
N PHE A 203 9.68 6.70 -2.18
CA PHE A 203 8.61 6.36 -1.25
C PHE A 203 8.18 4.90 -1.35
N ASP A 204 8.09 4.32 -2.54
CA ASP A 204 7.86 2.87 -2.73
C ASP A 204 8.87 2.04 -1.91
N LYS A 205 10.16 2.34 -2.05
CA LYS A 205 11.22 1.65 -1.29
C LYS A 205 11.18 1.93 0.21
N VAL A 206 10.86 3.17 0.61
CA VAL A 206 10.75 3.54 2.03
C VAL A 206 9.57 2.81 2.68
N GLU A 207 8.44 2.74 1.99
CA GLU A 207 7.23 2.06 2.41
C GLU A 207 7.53 0.55 2.60
N LEU A 208 8.21 -0.07 1.63
CA LEU A 208 8.64 -1.46 1.68
C LEU A 208 9.47 -1.78 2.94
N ILE A 209 10.49 -0.97 3.25
CA ILE A 209 11.36 -1.24 4.41
C ILE A 209 10.70 -0.85 5.74
N LEU A 210 9.76 0.09 5.74
CA LEU A 210 8.95 0.39 6.92
C LEU A 210 8.02 -0.79 7.22
N GLN A 211 7.32 -1.31 6.22
CA GLN A 211 6.47 -2.50 6.37
C GLN A 211 7.28 -3.72 6.80
N ALA A 212 8.48 -3.90 6.25
CA ALA A 212 9.38 -4.98 6.67
C ALA A 212 9.71 -4.87 8.17
N LEU A 213 10.05 -3.67 8.67
CA LEU A 213 10.33 -3.47 10.09
C LEU A 213 9.11 -3.79 10.97
N GLU A 214 7.92 -3.32 10.58
CA GLU A 214 6.67 -3.60 11.29
C GLU A 214 6.40 -5.12 11.33
N TYR A 215 6.57 -5.82 10.21
CA TYR A 215 6.39 -7.27 10.18
C TYR A 215 7.48 -8.06 10.92
N GLU A 216 8.73 -7.60 10.98
CA GLU A 216 9.75 -8.20 11.84
C GLU A 216 9.35 -8.12 13.32
N LEU A 217 8.70 -7.02 13.73
CA LEU A 217 8.21 -6.81 15.10
C LEU A 217 6.97 -7.66 15.39
N GLU A 218 5.98 -7.66 14.50
CA GLU A 218 4.71 -8.36 14.68
C GLU A 218 4.84 -9.88 14.58
N HIS A 219 5.66 -10.37 13.64
CA HIS A 219 5.76 -11.80 13.34
C HIS A 219 7.04 -12.45 13.86
N GLY A 220 7.96 -11.68 14.47
CA GLY A 220 9.23 -12.21 14.97
C GLY A 220 10.12 -12.81 13.87
N LYS A 221 9.98 -12.32 12.63
CA LYS A 221 10.75 -12.77 11.47
C LYS A 221 11.99 -11.91 11.25
N VAL A 222 12.91 -12.41 10.42
CA VAL A 222 14.04 -11.65 9.89
C VAL A 222 13.78 -11.43 8.40
N LEU A 223 13.61 -10.17 8.01
CA LEU A 223 13.26 -9.73 6.67
C LEU A 223 14.39 -8.89 6.06
N ASN A 224 15.64 -9.26 6.38
CA ASN A 224 16.84 -8.47 6.05
C ASN A 224 17.02 -8.26 4.54
N GLU A 225 16.56 -9.19 3.71
CA GLU A 225 16.67 -9.08 2.26
C GLU A 225 15.96 -7.85 1.69
N PHE A 226 14.84 -7.41 2.27
CA PHE A 226 14.12 -6.22 1.83
C PHE A 226 14.97 -4.96 2.05
N PHE A 227 15.66 -4.87 3.20
CA PHE A 227 16.59 -3.78 3.50
C PHE A 227 17.79 -3.79 2.56
N LEU A 228 18.44 -4.95 2.37
CA LEU A 228 19.57 -5.08 1.44
C LEU A 228 19.17 -4.74 -0.01
N SER A 229 17.95 -5.12 -0.42
CA SER A 229 17.47 -4.87 -1.78
C SER A 229 17.30 -3.39 -2.12
N THR A 230 17.20 -2.51 -1.11
CA THR A 230 17.01 -1.06 -1.29
C THR A 230 18.28 -0.24 -1.02
N GLU A 231 19.33 -0.87 -0.50
CA GLU A 231 20.59 -0.19 -0.18
C GLU A 231 21.21 0.46 -1.41
N GLY A 232 21.61 1.74 -1.28
CA GLY A 232 22.17 2.53 -2.37
C GLY A 232 21.19 2.95 -3.48
N LYS A 233 19.89 2.58 -3.40
CA LYS A 233 18.89 2.86 -4.45
C LYS A 233 17.99 4.07 -4.18
N PHE A 234 18.14 4.73 -3.03
CA PHE A 234 17.43 5.96 -2.73
C PHE A 234 18.08 7.15 -3.46
N GLN A 235 17.30 7.95 -4.18
CA GLN A 235 17.79 9.01 -5.05
C GLN A 235 17.77 10.38 -4.35
N THR A 236 16.63 10.72 -3.76
CA THR A 236 16.32 12.01 -3.17
C THR A 236 16.90 12.18 -1.77
N LYS A 237 17.05 13.44 -1.32
CA LYS A 237 17.49 13.73 0.06
C LYS A 237 16.49 13.22 1.09
N ILE A 238 15.18 13.38 0.83
CA ILE A 238 14.12 12.96 1.74
C ILE A 238 14.01 11.44 1.83
N GLY A 239 14.05 10.72 0.69
CA GLY A 239 14.06 9.26 0.67
C GLY A 239 15.24 8.68 1.45
N LYS A 240 16.45 9.20 1.21
CA LYS A 240 17.66 8.84 1.98
C LYS A 240 17.49 9.12 3.48
N SER A 241 16.86 10.23 3.84
CA SER A 241 16.65 10.61 5.24
C SER A 241 15.69 9.66 5.95
N TRP A 242 14.54 9.35 5.34
CA TRP A 242 13.54 8.46 5.94
C TRP A 242 14.05 7.01 5.99
N ALA A 243 14.74 6.55 4.95
CA ALA A 243 15.38 5.24 4.97
C ALA A 243 16.44 5.11 6.07
N ARG A 244 17.25 6.16 6.30
CA ARG A 244 18.23 6.17 7.40
C ARG A 244 17.54 6.08 8.76
N GLU A 245 16.44 6.81 8.95
CA GLU A 245 15.67 6.78 10.20
C GLU A 245 15.10 5.38 10.47
N ILE A 246 14.51 4.72 9.47
CA ILE A 246 13.98 3.36 9.60
C ILE A 246 15.10 2.37 9.96
N ASN A 247 16.24 2.43 9.25
CA ASN A 247 17.38 1.56 9.54
C ASN A 247 17.96 1.80 10.94
N SER A 248 18.01 3.06 11.39
CA SER A 248 18.45 3.40 12.75
C SER A 248 17.56 2.77 13.83
N ARG A 249 16.23 2.87 13.65
CA ARG A 249 15.26 2.23 14.56
C ARG A 249 15.41 0.71 14.58
N ARG A 250 15.47 0.09 13.39
CA ARG A 250 15.68 -1.35 13.26
C ARG A 250 16.95 -1.82 13.96
N ASN A 251 18.07 -1.12 13.73
CA ASN A 251 19.36 -1.47 14.34
C ASN A 251 19.31 -1.36 15.86
N SER A 252 18.64 -0.34 16.40
CA SER A 252 18.47 -0.18 17.85
C SER A 252 17.70 -1.36 18.46
N ILE A 253 16.60 -1.77 17.83
CA ILE A 253 15.80 -2.93 18.23
C ILE A 253 16.63 -4.23 18.19
N LEU A 254 17.41 -4.43 17.13
CA LEU A 254 18.27 -5.61 17.00
C LEU A 254 19.36 -5.66 18.08
N VAL A 255 19.95 -4.51 18.44
CA VAL A 255 20.93 -4.42 19.54
C VAL A 255 20.28 -4.73 20.89
N GLU A 256 19.07 -4.23 21.14
CA GLU A 256 18.33 -4.53 22.37
C GLU A 256 18.00 -6.02 22.49
N LYS A 257 17.51 -6.65 21.42
CA LYS A 257 17.24 -8.10 21.40
C LYS A 257 18.48 -8.94 21.68
N ARG A 258 19.67 -8.51 21.21
CA ARG A 258 20.95 -9.21 21.47
C ARG A 258 21.43 -9.11 22.92
N LYS A 259 21.05 -8.05 23.65
CA LYS A 259 21.46 -7.85 25.04
C LYS A 259 20.72 -8.78 26.03
N GLY A 260 19.63 -9.43 25.60
CA GLY A 260 18.80 -10.28 26.45
C GLY A 260 18.00 -9.48 27.50
N PRO A 261 16.98 -10.08 28.14
CA PRO A 261 16.29 -9.44 29.26
C PRO A 261 17.28 -9.19 30.41
N LYS A 262 17.24 -7.98 30.98
CA LYS A 262 17.95 -7.64 32.22
C LYS A 262 17.38 -8.40 33.42
#